data_AF-A0A088S2H3-F1
#
_entry.id   AF-A0A088S2H3-F1
#
_cell.length_a   1.000
_cell.length_b   1.000
_cell.length_c   1.000
_cell.angle_alpha   90.00
_cell.angle_beta   90.00
_cell.angle_gamma   90.00
#
_symmetry.space_group_name_H-M   'P 1'
#
loop_
_entity.id
_entity.type
_entity.pdbx_description
1 polymer ?
#
loop_
_entity_poly.entity_id
_entity_poly.type
_entity_poly.pdbx_seq_one_letter_code
_entity_poly.pdbx_strand_id
1 'polypeptide(L)'
;MQRCRLLAASWKTKVDPKNPRRIVQLPNRIPCMVPLEAGTKYYWCSCGLSKKQPFCDGAHRAYNEEHKTDLKPKEFTVDTSKKYLLCRCKHTDNSPYCDLSHVGVLFRTIVGIEKIPGDK
;
A
#
# COMPACT_ATOMS: atom_id res chain seq x y z
N MET A 1 24.54 -6.64 -27.24
CA MET A 1 23.73 -5.57 -26.62
C MET A 1 22.89 -6.14 -25.50
N GLN A 2 23.46 -6.21 -24.30
CA GLN A 2 22.81 -6.79 -23.12
C GLN A 2 21.82 -5.75 -22.59
N ARG A 3 20.58 -5.81 -23.08
CA ARG A 3 19.48 -4.98 -22.55
C ARG A 3 19.41 -5.20 -21.04
N CYS A 4 19.63 -4.12 -20.31
CA CYS A 4 19.59 -4.05 -18.86
C CYS A 4 18.27 -4.65 -18.32
N ARG A 5 18.28 -5.95 -18.00
CA ARG A 5 17.08 -6.73 -17.62
C ARG A 5 16.62 -6.45 -16.19
N LEU A 6 17.38 -5.67 -15.41
CA LEU A 6 17.17 -5.53 -13.97
C LEU A 6 16.16 -4.44 -13.57
N LEU A 7 15.80 -3.51 -14.46
CA LEU A 7 14.84 -2.43 -14.13
C LEU A 7 13.40 -2.69 -14.61
N ALA A 8 13.17 -3.69 -15.45
CA ALA A 8 11.89 -3.87 -16.13
C ALA A 8 10.81 -4.59 -15.30
N ALA A 9 11.17 -5.35 -14.27
CA ALA A 9 10.21 -6.18 -13.54
C ALA A 9 9.29 -5.38 -12.60
N SER A 10 9.84 -4.40 -11.86
CA SER A 10 9.08 -3.56 -10.92
C SER A 10 8.10 -2.62 -11.66
N TRP A 11 8.56 -1.98 -12.74
CA TRP A 11 7.75 -1.01 -13.49
C TRP A 11 6.52 -1.66 -14.14
N LYS A 12 6.64 -2.91 -14.60
CA LYS A 12 5.51 -3.67 -15.17
C LYS A 12 4.34 -3.74 -14.18
N THR A 13 4.54 -4.23 -12.96
CA THR A 13 3.42 -4.37 -12.00
C THR A 13 2.78 -3.06 -11.54
N LYS A 14 3.46 -1.92 -11.74
CA LYS A 14 3.02 -0.61 -11.26
C LYS A 14 2.16 0.16 -12.26
N VAL A 15 2.23 -0.11 -13.56
CA VAL A 15 1.45 0.60 -14.60
C VAL A 15 0.89 -0.32 -15.68
N ASP A 16 1.25 -1.60 -15.70
CA ASP A 16 0.75 -2.55 -16.70
C ASP A 16 -0.72 -2.92 -16.42
N PRO A 17 -1.65 -2.56 -17.32
CA PRO A 17 -3.06 -2.99 -17.24
C PRO A 17 -3.24 -4.50 -17.17
N LYS A 18 -2.28 -5.27 -17.71
CA LYS A 18 -2.35 -6.73 -17.82
C LYS A 18 -1.81 -7.45 -16.58
N ASN A 19 -1.16 -6.73 -15.66
CA ASN A 19 -0.60 -7.32 -14.43
C ASN A 19 -0.73 -6.37 -13.23
N PRO A 20 -1.97 -6.09 -12.77
CA PRO A 20 -2.20 -5.23 -11.61
C PRO A 20 -1.76 -5.92 -10.32
N ARG A 21 -1.35 -5.13 -9.31
CA ARG A 21 -1.14 -5.65 -7.96
C ARG A 21 -2.48 -6.08 -7.37
N ARG A 22 -2.52 -7.28 -6.78
CA ARG A 22 -3.68 -7.74 -6.01
C ARG A 22 -3.59 -7.15 -4.60
N ILE A 23 -4.35 -6.09 -4.37
CA ILE A 23 -4.65 -5.58 -3.03
C ILE A 23 -6.01 -6.10 -2.58
N VAL A 24 -6.30 -6.12 -1.28
CA VAL A 24 -7.61 -6.55 -0.78
C VAL A 24 -8.62 -5.41 -0.83
N GLN A 25 -8.23 -4.22 -0.34
CA GLN A 25 -9.07 -3.03 -0.43
C GLN A 25 -8.20 -1.80 -0.64
N LEU A 26 -8.69 -0.83 -1.43
CA LEU A 26 -8.06 0.48 -1.56
C LEU A 26 -8.77 1.48 -0.63
N PRO A 27 -8.24 1.77 0.57
CA PRO A 27 -8.96 2.63 1.51
C PRO A 27 -8.91 4.11 1.11
N ASN A 28 -7.80 4.56 0.50
CA ASN A 28 -7.67 5.93 0.02
C ASN A 28 -6.55 6.04 -1.02
N ARG A 29 -6.73 6.93 -2.00
CA ARG A 29 -5.77 7.21 -3.08
C ARG A 29 -4.75 8.29 -2.70
N ILE A 30 -4.96 8.98 -1.58
CA ILE A 30 -4.11 10.08 -1.13
C ILE A 30 -3.36 9.63 0.15
N PRO A 31 -2.03 9.82 0.21
CA PRO A 31 -1.25 9.53 1.41
C PRO A 31 -1.64 10.46 2.58
N CYS A 32 -1.20 10.12 3.79
CA CYS A 32 -1.47 10.92 4.98
C CYS A 32 -0.17 11.32 5.68
N MET A 33 -0.08 12.59 6.09
CA MET A 33 0.99 13.08 6.95
C MET A 33 0.66 12.77 8.41
N VAL A 34 1.49 11.98 9.06
CA VAL A 34 1.28 11.54 10.44
C VAL A 34 2.48 11.94 11.31
N PRO A 35 2.28 12.61 12.45
CA PRO A 35 3.34 12.80 13.43
C PRO A 35 3.69 11.45 14.06
N LEU A 36 4.96 11.06 13.97
CA LEU A 36 5.49 9.84 14.59
C LEU A 36 6.59 10.23 15.58
N GLU A 37 6.71 9.44 16.63
CA GLU A 37 7.71 9.61 17.70
C GLU A 37 8.87 8.63 17.52
N ALA A 38 10.08 9.12 17.80
CA ALA A 38 11.30 8.33 17.76
C ALA A 38 11.24 7.14 18.74
N GLY A 39 11.66 5.97 18.31
CA GLY A 39 11.71 4.75 19.14
C GLY A 39 10.35 4.07 19.35
N THR A 40 9.24 4.68 18.95
CA THR A 40 7.91 4.06 19.06
C THR A 40 7.69 3.04 17.93
N LYS A 41 7.19 1.86 18.30
CA LYS A 41 6.81 0.80 17.35
C LYS A 41 5.42 1.07 16.77
N TYR A 42 5.34 1.14 15.45
CA TYR A 42 4.10 1.32 14.72
C TYR A 42 3.81 0.13 13.80
N TYR A 43 2.52 -0.13 13.58
CA TYR A 43 2.05 -1.19 12.69
C TYR A 43 1.27 -0.59 11.54
N TRP A 44 1.86 -0.60 10.35
CA TRP A 44 1.22 -0.12 9.14
C TRP A 44 0.29 -1.18 8.54
N CYS A 45 -0.92 -0.77 8.16
CA CYS A 45 -1.88 -1.65 7.52
C CYS A 45 -1.47 -1.95 6.07
N SER A 46 -1.23 -3.22 5.75
CA SER A 46 -0.91 -3.70 4.39
C SER A 46 -2.15 -4.14 3.59
N CYS A 47 -3.21 -4.62 4.26
CA CYS A 47 -4.40 -5.17 3.60
C CYS A 47 -5.38 -4.11 3.07
N GLY A 48 -5.39 -2.91 3.66
CA GLY A 48 -6.36 -1.85 3.31
C GLY A 48 -7.71 -1.92 4.04
N LEU A 49 -8.01 -3.02 4.75
CA LEU A 49 -9.28 -3.23 5.47
C LEU A 49 -9.43 -2.42 6.77
N SER A 50 -8.35 -1.86 7.29
CA SER A 50 -8.39 -1.16 8.58
C SER A 50 -9.28 0.08 8.53
N LYS A 51 -10.04 0.32 9.60
CA LYS A 51 -10.82 1.56 9.80
C LYS A 51 -9.94 2.70 10.33
N LYS A 52 -8.78 2.39 10.93
CA LYS A 52 -7.83 3.35 11.52
C LYS A 52 -6.61 3.61 10.62
N GLN A 53 -6.84 3.72 9.30
CA GLN A 53 -5.76 3.98 8.33
C GLN A 53 -4.96 5.23 8.71
N PRO A 54 -3.62 5.21 8.58
CA PRO A 54 -2.79 4.22 7.90
C PRO A 54 -2.35 3.01 8.75
N PHE A 55 -2.74 2.97 10.02
CA PHE A 55 -2.32 1.94 10.97
C PHE A 55 -3.22 0.70 10.93
N CYS A 56 -2.73 -0.39 11.49
CA CYS A 56 -3.47 -1.64 11.61
C CYS A 56 -4.35 -1.65 12.88
N ASP A 57 -5.60 -2.09 12.73
CA ASP A 57 -6.57 -2.31 13.82
C ASP A 57 -6.95 -3.79 14.00
N GLY A 58 -6.33 -4.69 13.23
CA GLY A 58 -6.61 -6.13 13.30
C GLY A 58 -7.70 -6.64 12.34
N ALA A 59 -8.33 -5.78 11.53
CA ALA A 59 -9.39 -6.17 10.59
C ALA A 59 -8.96 -7.25 9.57
N HIS A 60 -7.65 -7.40 9.31
CA HIS A 60 -7.13 -8.45 8.44
C HIS A 60 -7.37 -9.88 8.97
N ARG A 61 -7.56 -10.07 10.28
CA ARG A 61 -7.72 -11.42 10.86
C ARG A 61 -9.00 -12.11 10.39
N ALA A 62 -10.12 -11.39 10.43
CA ALA A 62 -11.39 -11.91 9.93
C ALA A 62 -11.31 -12.28 8.43
N TYR A 63 -10.65 -11.43 7.63
CA TYR A 63 -10.43 -11.70 6.21
C TYR A 63 -9.50 -12.91 5.98
N ASN A 64 -8.46 -13.06 6.80
CA ASN A 64 -7.55 -14.21 6.74
C ASN A 64 -8.28 -15.52 7.02
N GLU A 65 -9.18 -15.53 8.00
CA GLU A 65 -10.00 -16.70 8.36
C GLU A 65 -11.01 -17.06 7.27
N GLU A 66 -11.74 -16.07 6.73
CA GLU A 66 -12.75 -16.29 5.69
C GLU A 66 -12.13 -16.74 4.36
N HIS A 67 -11.04 -16.10 3.94
CA HIS A 67 -10.44 -16.31 2.61
C HIS A 67 -9.18 -17.19 2.61
N LYS A 68 -8.78 -17.73 3.77
CA LYS A 68 -7.56 -18.53 3.95
C LYS A 68 -6.31 -17.79 3.43
N THR A 69 -6.16 -16.54 3.83
CA THR A 69 -5.01 -15.68 3.47
C THR A 69 -4.10 -15.42 4.67
N ASP A 70 -2.84 -15.01 4.44
CA ASP A 70 -1.86 -14.69 5.51
C ASP A 70 -1.43 -13.22 5.45
N LEU A 71 -2.40 -12.29 5.54
CA LEU A 71 -2.11 -10.86 5.54
C LEU A 71 -1.60 -10.44 6.92
N LYS A 72 -0.44 -9.78 6.95
CA LYS A 72 0.18 -9.27 8.17
C LYS A 72 0.50 -7.77 8.04
N PRO A 73 0.31 -6.98 9.11
CA PRO A 73 0.74 -5.59 9.12
C PRO A 73 2.26 -5.49 9.09
N LYS A 74 2.78 -4.35 8.60
CA LYS A 74 4.22 -4.08 8.59
C LYS A 74 4.61 -3.32 9.85
N GLU A 75 5.41 -3.95 10.72
CA GLU A 75 6.05 -3.29 11.85
C GLU A 75 7.15 -2.35 11.34
N PHE A 76 7.24 -1.15 11.92
CA PHE A 76 8.33 -0.21 11.68
C PHE A 76 8.52 0.72 12.88
N THR A 77 9.72 1.28 12.96
CA THR A 77 10.12 2.31 13.93
C THR A 77 10.69 3.51 13.18
N VAL A 78 10.72 4.67 13.84
CA VAL A 78 11.37 5.87 13.30
C VAL A 78 12.45 6.36 14.25
N ASP A 79 13.52 6.94 13.71
CA ASP A 79 14.64 7.43 14.52
C ASP A 79 14.45 8.86 15.01
N THR A 80 13.61 9.64 14.32
CA THR A 80 13.38 11.05 14.64
C THR A 80 11.89 11.35 14.73
N SER A 81 11.49 12.07 15.77
CA SER A 81 10.12 12.54 15.95
C SER A 81 9.79 13.65 14.95
N LYS A 82 9.00 13.34 13.92
CA LYS A 82 8.56 14.30 12.89
C LYS A 82 7.31 13.80 12.18
N LYS A 83 6.77 14.62 11.28
CA LYS A 83 5.69 14.21 10.39
C LYS A 83 6.25 13.37 9.24
N TYR A 84 5.71 12.17 9.05
CA TYR A 84 6.05 11.27 7.94
C TYR A 84 4.86 11.10 7.00
N LEU A 85 5.14 10.97 5.71
CA LEU A 85 4.13 10.71 4.69
C LEU A 85 3.92 9.21 4.54
N LEU A 86 2.83 8.70 5.09
CA LEU A 86 2.51 7.27 5.08
C LEU A 86 1.58 6.90 3.91
N CYS A 87 1.80 5.71 3.36
CA CYS A 87 1.04 5.19 2.24
C CYS A 87 -0.36 4.72 2.66
N ARG A 88 -1.37 5.17 1.93
CA ARG A 88 -2.77 4.68 2.07
C ARG A 88 -3.24 3.88 0.86
N CYS A 89 -2.63 4.06 -0.31
CA CYS A 89 -3.02 3.33 -1.52
C CYS A 89 -2.52 1.88 -1.57
N LYS A 90 -1.63 1.47 -0.65
CA LYS A 90 -1.05 0.11 -0.55
C LYS A 90 -0.25 -0.37 -1.77
N HIS A 91 0.10 0.55 -2.67
CA HIS A 91 0.88 0.29 -3.88
C HIS A 91 2.35 0.76 -3.80
N THR A 92 2.77 1.27 -2.64
CA THR A 92 4.15 1.72 -2.44
C THR A 92 5.13 0.54 -2.43
N ASP A 93 6.28 0.71 -3.06
CA ASP A 93 7.42 -0.21 -2.91
C ASP A 93 8.23 0.11 -1.66
N ASN A 94 8.12 1.34 -1.16
CA ASN A 94 8.81 1.80 0.03
C ASN A 94 7.90 1.75 1.27
N SER A 95 7.15 0.65 1.44
CA SER A 95 6.24 0.48 2.58
C SER A 95 7.01 0.66 3.90
N PRO A 96 6.54 1.47 4.86
CA PRO A 96 5.20 2.06 4.99
C PRO A 96 5.04 3.47 4.37
N TYR A 97 6.10 4.03 3.82
CA TYR A 97 6.16 5.40 3.31
C TYR A 97 5.55 5.53 1.92
N CYS A 98 5.12 6.75 1.57
CA CYS A 98 4.65 7.06 0.23
C CYS A 98 5.83 7.23 -0.74
N ASP A 99 5.80 6.53 -1.88
CA ASP A 99 6.77 6.63 -2.99
C ASP A 99 6.16 7.26 -4.25
N LEU A 100 5.06 8.02 -4.11
CA LEU A 100 4.26 8.59 -5.19
C LEU A 100 3.57 7.60 -6.13
N SER A 101 3.64 6.28 -5.90
CA SER A 101 2.91 5.28 -6.70
C SER A 101 1.39 5.51 -6.71
N HIS A 102 0.87 6.23 -5.71
CA HIS A 102 -0.54 6.61 -5.61
C HIS A 102 -1.03 7.48 -6.78
N VAL A 103 -0.16 8.23 -7.46
CA VAL A 103 -0.52 8.99 -8.66
C VAL A 103 -0.89 8.04 -9.81
N GLY A 104 -0.13 6.97 -9.98
CA GLY A 104 -0.43 5.93 -10.96
C GLY A 104 -1.74 5.21 -10.64
N VAL A 105 -1.95 4.87 -9.35
CA VAL A 105 -3.22 4.27 -8.89
C VAL A 105 -4.39 5.18 -9.21
N LEU A 106 -4.29 6.47 -8.87
CA LEU A 106 -5.34 7.46 -9.16
C LEU A 106 -5.67 7.52 -10.65
N PHE A 107 -4.64 7.64 -11.50
CA PHE A 107 -4.82 7.66 -12.95
C PHE A 107 -5.52 6.39 -13.45
N ARG A 108 -5.00 5.20 -13.08
CA ARG A 108 -5.56 3.92 -13.53
C ARG A 108 -6.99 3.69 -13.07
N THR A 109 -7.37 4.16 -11.88
CA THR A 109 -8.76 4.08 -11.45
C THR A 109 -9.66 5.05 -12.20
N ILE A 110 -9.19 6.29 -12.48
CA ILE A 110 -9.96 7.27 -13.25
C ILE A 110 -10.26 6.75 -14.66
N VAL A 111 -9.29 6.09 -15.31
CA VAL A 111 -9.47 5.53 -16.65
C VAL A 111 -10.04 4.10 -16.67
N GLY A 112 -10.43 3.55 -15.51
CA GLY A 112 -11.07 2.23 -15.40
C GLY A 112 -10.17 1.03 -15.70
N ILE A 113 -8.85 1.22 -15.71
CA ILE A 113 -7.86 0.15 -15.98
C ILE A 113 -7.68 -0.75 -14.75
N GLU A 114 -7.63 -0.16 -13.55
CA GLU A 114 -7.43 -0.89 -12.31
C GLU A 114 -8.77 -1.19 -11.65
N LYS A 115 -9.18 -2.46 -11.67
CA LYS A 115 -10.35 -2.95 -10.94
C LYS A 115 -9.99 -3.11 -9.47
N ILE A 116 -10.42 -2.17 -8.64
CA ILE A 116 -10.23 -2.24 -7.19
C ILE A 116 -11.28 -3.20 -6.63
N PRO A 117 -10.88 -4.17 -5.77
CA PRO A 117 -11.86 -5.00 -5.10
C PRO A 117 -12.73 -4.13 -4.19
N GLY A 118 -14.05 -4.16 -4.45
CA GLY A 118 -15.05 -3.42 -3.66
C GLY A 118 -15.47 -2.05 -4.22
N ASP A 119 -14.87 -1.55 -5.32
CA ASP A 119 -15.47 -0.43 -6.09
C ASP A 119 -16.65 -1.01 -6.89
N LYS A 120 -17.88 -0.57 -6.58
CA LYS A 120 -19.08 -0.88 -7.37
C LYS A 120 -19.13 -0.02 -8.62
#